data_AF-R6CS36-F1
#
_entry.id   AF-R6CS36-F1
#
_cell.length_a   1.000
_cell.length_b   1.000
_cell.length_c   1.000
_cell.angle_alpha   90.00
_cell.angle_beta   90.00
_cell.angle_gamma   90.00
#
_symmetry.space_group_name_H-M   'P 1'
#
loop_
_entity.id
_entity.type
_entity.pdbx_description
1 polymer ?
#
loop_
_entity_poly.entity_id
_entity_poly.type
_entity_poly.pdbx_seq_one_letter_code
_entity_poly.pdbx_strand_id
1 'polypeptide(L)'
;MKKTCYILSIIILLISLCQCTGNKKDAVIENSNQVLSMANSTDTEQTNREKAWEEANKYKASITDTTFLQTKDKMSDSAVDPFNPNYAFNQVVYLKALERMKKHLAIKDNQLICNTDSGKDLSISEDLYQYIMNILENWNKGIKGKQYKIIKTDDGYDIKPIIQK
;
A
#
# COMPACT_ATOMS: atom_id res chain seq x y z
N MET A 1 18.77 26.10 11.79
CA MET A 1 17.50 26.60 11.21
C MET A 1 16.66 25.39 10.82
N LYS A 2 15.55 25.17 11.53
CA LYS A 2 14.67 24.02 11.37
C LYS A 2 13.88 24.15 10.06
N LYS A 3 13.95 23.15 9.18
CA LYS A 3 12.97 22.94 8.11
C LYS A 3 12.16 21.71 8.48
N THR A 4 11.02 21.95 9.10
CA THR A 4 10.00 20.97 9.47
C THR A 4 9.40 20.33 8.21
N CYS A 5 9.67 19.04 7.99
CA CYS A 5 8.89 18.19 7.08
C CYS A 5 7.59 17.78 7.79
N TYR A 6 6.49 18.46 7.48
CA TYR A 6 5.14 18.06 7.89
C TYR A 6 4.49 17.19 6.82
N ILE A 7 5.00 15.98 6.62
CA ILE A 7 4.27 14.92 5.91
C ILE A 7 4.56 13.64 6.69
N LEU A 8 3.72 13.33 7.69
CA LEU A 8 3.48 11.98 8.24
C LEU A 8 2.53 11.97 9.46
N SER A 9 1.67 12.97 9.66
CA SER A 9 0.69 12.99 10.77
C SER A 9 -0.74 13.23 10.31
N ILE A 10 -1.18 12.61 9.20
CA ILE A 10 -2.60 12.49 8.86
C ILE A 10 -3.03 11.03 9.05
N ILE A 11 -2.81 10.52 10.26
CA ILE A 11 -3.51 9.36 10.80
C ILE A 11 -3.81 9.78 12.24
N ILE A 12 -5.09 9.83 12.61
CA ILE A 12 -5.67 10.38 13.87
C ILE A 12 -6.15 11.84 13.74
N LEU A 13 -7.26 12.05 13.02
CA LEU A 13 -8.31 13.00 13.42
C LEU A 13 -9.64 12.71 12.68
N LEU A 14 -10.21 11.51 12.88
CA LEU A 14 -11.54 11.16 12.32
C LEU A 14 -12.54 10.67 13.38
N ILE A 15 -12.37 11.09 14.63
CA ILE A 15 -13.42 10.91 15.65
C ILE A 15 -13.48 12.19 16.49
N SER A 16 -14.22 13.18 16.01
CA SER A 16 -14.76 14.23 16.87
C SER A 16 -16.05 14.79 16.29
N LEU A 17 -17.15 14.34 16.89
CA LEU A 17 -18.42 15.03 17.06
C LEU A 17 -19.31 15.19 15.82
N CYS A 18 -20.04 14.10 15.54
CA CYS A 18 -21.46 14.20 15.25
C CYS A 18 -22.14 14.98 16.39
N GLN A 19 -22.49 16.24 16.13
CA GLN A 19 -23.50 16.99 16.88
C GLN A 19 -24.53 17.43 15.86
N CYS A 20 -25.59 16.64 15.73
CA CYS A 20 -26.82 17.09 15.09
C CYS A 20 -27.43 18.18 15.98
N THR A 21 -27.49 19.42 15.50
CA THR A 21 -28.41 20.43 16.04
C THR A 21 -29.17 21.04 14.87
N GLY A 22 -30.46 20.70 14.78
CA GLY A 22 -31.36 21.34 13.82
C GLY A 22 -31.65 22.79 14.22
N ASN A 23 -31.87 23.63 13.21
CA ASN A 23 -32.95 24.61 13.18
C ASN A 23 -33.15 25.11 11.74
N LYS A 24 -34.40 25.06 11.26
CA LYS A 24 -34.88 25.52 9.95
C LYS A 24 -34.85 27.05 9.84
N LYS A 25 -34.54 27.60 8.66
CA LYS A 25 -35.28 28.69 7.99
C LYS A 25 -35.12 28.60 6.46
N ASP A 26 -36.22 28.75 5.75
CA ASP A 26 -36.38 28.54 4.31
C ASP A 26 -35.73 29.63 3.44
N ALA A 27 -35.18 29.23 2.29
CA ALA A 27 -35.08 30.04 1.08
C ALA A 27 -35.11 29.12 -0.16
N VAL A 28 -36.14 29.31 -0.99
CA VAL A 28 -36.36 28.71 -2.33
C VAL A 28 -35.39 29.42 -3.30
N ILE A 29 -34.64 28.81 -4.24
CA ILE A 29 -35.01 28.17 -5.51
C ILE A 29 -33.73 27.54 -6.14
N GLU A 30 -33.92 26.42 -6.85
CA GLU A 30 -33.09 25.76 -7.88
C GLU A 30 -31.68 25.26 -7.53
N ASN A 31 -31.56 23.98 -7.12
CA ASN A 31 -30.55 23.04 -7.66
C ASN A 31 -30.71 21.57 -7.15
N SER A 32 -31.89 20.96 -7.26
CA SER A 32 -32.11 19.60 -6.73
C SER A 32 -31.37 18.49 -7.51
N ASN A 33 -30.94 18.75 -8.75
CA ASN A 33 -30.27 17.75 -9.58
C ASN A 33 -28.75 17.64 -9.34
N GLN A 34 -28.09 18.73 -8.91
CA GLN A 34 -26.65 18.69 -8.64
C GLN A 34 -26.30 18.11 -7.26
N VAL A 35 -27.15 18.35 -6.25
CA VAL A 35 -26.94 17.80 -4.89
C VAL A 35 -27.26 16.31 -4.83
N LEU A 36 -28.29 15.86 -5.57
CA LEU A 36 -28.65 14.44 -5.63
C LEU A 36 -27.64 13.60 -6.45
N SER A 37 -27.05 14.18 -7.50
CA SER A 37 -26.04 13.47 -8.32
C SER A 37 -24.70 13.30 -7.61
N MET A 38 -24.27 14.27 -6.80
CA MET A 38 -23.03 14.16 -6.00
C MET A 38 -23.15 13.16 -4.85
N ALA A 39 -24.29 13.09 -4.17
CA ALA A 39 -24.53 12.09 -3.11
C ALA A 39 -24.56 10.66 -3.68
N ASN A 40 -25.22 10.47 -4.84
CA ASN A 40 -25.30 9.16 -5.49
C ASN A 40 -23.96 8.69 -6.09
N SER A 41 -23.09 9.62 -6.55
CA SER A 41 -21.78 9.26 -7.08
C SER A 41 -20.79 8.84 -5.99
N THR A 42 -20.79 9.52 -4.84
CA THR A 42 -19.89 9.16 -3.72
C THR A 42 -20.23 7.80 -3.13
N ASP A 43 -21.53 7.48 -3.02
CA ASP A 43 -22.00 6.20 -2.51
C ASP A 43 -21.66 5.05 -3.47
N THR A 44 -21.79 5.29 -4.79
CA THR A 44 -21.45 4.30 -5.82
C THR A 44 -19.95 4.02 -5.88
N GLU A 45 -19.11 5.06 -5.84
CA GLU A 45 -17.66 4.90 -5.83
C GLU A 45 -17.15 4.21 -4.57
N GLN A 46 -17.69 4.57 -3.40
CA GLN A 46 -17.35 3.90 -2.15
C GLN A 46 -17.75 2.43 -2.20
N THR A 47 -18.98 2.13 -2.63
CA THR A 47 -19.48 0.75 -2.79
C THR A 47 -18.58 -0.05 -3.74
N ASN A 48 -18.12 0.55 -4.84
CA ASN A 48 -17.22 -0.12 -5.78
C ASN A 48 -15.85 -0.41 -5.17
N ARG A 49 -15.28 0.52 -4.39
CA ARG A 49 -14.03 0.30 -3.67
C ARG A 49 -14.16 -0.81 -2.62
N GLU A 50 -15.28 -0.84 -1.89
CA GLU A 50 -15.57 -1.89 -0.90
C GLU A 50 -15.64 -3.27 -1.57
N LYS A 51 -16.36 -3.39 -2.69
CA LYS A 51 -16.42 -4.63 -3.48
C LYS A 51 -15.04 -5.06 -4.00
N ALA A 52 -14.24 -4.13 -4.52
CA ALA A 52 -12.89 -4.42 -4.99
C ALA A 52 -11.99 -4.97 -3.86
N TRP A 53 -12.11 -4.41 -2.65
CA TRP A 53 -11.40 -4.92 -1.48
C TRP A 53 -11.95 -6.26 -0.98
N GLU A 54 -13.25 -6.49 -1.03
CA GLU A 54 -13.85 -7.79 -0.71
C GLU A 54 -13.31 -8.90 -1.62
N GLU A 55 -13.29 -8.65 -2.94
CA GLU A 55 -12.72 -9.58 -3.94
C GLU A 55 -11.23 -9.80 -3.72
N ALA A 56 -10.45 -8.73 -3.50
CA ALA A 56 -9.03 -8.82 -3.25
C ALA A 56 -8.73 -9.62 -1.96
N ASN A 57 -9.53 -9.46 -0.91
CA ASN A 57 -9.40 -10.21 0.33
C ASN A 57 -9.77 -11.69 0.18
N LYS A 58 -10.80 -12.01 -0.61
CA LYS A 58 -11.12 -13.41 -0.99
C LYS A 58 -9.94 -14.04 -1.73
N TYR A 59 -9.36 -13.33 -2.70
CA TYR A 59 -8.16 -13.79 -3.39
C TYR A 59 -6.99 -13.97 -2.41
N LYS A 60 -6.72 -12.98 -1.53
CA LYS A 60 -5.68 -13.04 -0.50
C LYS A 60 -5.79 -14.30 0.36
N ALA A 61 -7.00 -14.67 0.77
CA ALA A 61 -7.26 -15.87 1.58
C ALA A 61 -7.04 -17.18 0.81
N SER A 62 -7.13 -17.16 -0.52
CA SER A 62 -6.90 -18.32 -1.39
C SER A 62 -5.43 -18.52 -1.81
N ILE A 63 -4.55 -17.53 -1.56
CA ILE A 63 -3.14 -17.61 -1.94
C ILE A 63 -2.43 -18.66 -1.09
N THR A 64 -1.77 -19.60 -1.76
CA THR A 64 -0.85 -20.57 -1.18
C THR A 64 0.59 -20.23 -1.53
N ASP A 65 1.57 -20.93 -0.96
CA ASP A 65 2.99 -20.71 -1.28
C ASP A 65 3.32 -20.98 -2.75
N THR A 66 2.55 -21.84 -3.43
CA THR A 66 2.75 -22.20 -4.85
C THR A 66 1.91 -21.39 -5.83
N THR A 67 1.01 -20.53 -5.34
CA THR A 67 0.18 -19.69 -6.21
C THR A 67 1.07 -18.71 -6.98
N PHE A 68 0.98 -18.71 -8.32
CA PHE A 68 1.67 -17.72 -9.13
C PHE A 68 1.05 -16.33 -8.93
N LEU A 69 1.88 -15.34 -8.59
CA LEU A 69 1.44 -13.98 -8.30
C LEU A 69 1.83 -13.02 -9.43
N GLN A 70 0.83 -12.32 -9.96
CA GLN A 70 1.02 -11.31 -11.00
C GLN A 70 -0.02 -10.20 -10.82
N THR A 71 0.40 -8.95 -10.93
CA THR A 71 -0.49 -7.79 -10.89
C THR A 71 -1.31 -7.70 -12.19
N LYS A 72 -2.46 -7.04 -12.15
CA LYS A 72 -3.30 -6.87 -13.35
C LYS A 72 -2.64 -5.96 -14.39
N ASP A 73 -1.89 -4.98 -13.91
CA ASP A 73 -1.06 -4.08 -14.72
C ASP A 73 0.41 -4.49 -14.58
N LYS A 74 1.26 -4.08 -15.53
CA LYS A 74 2.72 -4.22 -15.37
C LYS A 74 3.15 -3.51 -14.08
N MET A 75 3.91 -4.19 -13.23
CA MET A 75 4.25 -3.68 -11.91
C MET A 75 5.03 -2.36 -12.00
N SER A 76 4.55 -1.37 -11.25
CA SER A 76 5.08 0.00 -11.17
C SER A 76 4.46 0.73 -9.99
N ASP A 77 4.97 1.93 -9.66
CA ASP A 77 4.34 2.80 -8.63
C ASP A 77 2.87 3.09 -8.97
N SER A 78 2.55 3.32 -10.25
CA SER A 78 1.17 3.55 -10.71
C SER A 78 0.28 2.32 -10.60
N ALA A 79 0.84 1.11 -10.59
CA ALA A 79 0.06 -0.12 -10.43
C ALA A 79 -0.44 -0.32 -8.98
N VAL A 80 0.30 0.21 -7.99
CA VAL A 80 -0.05 0.20 -6.57
C VAL A 80 -0.49 1.57 -6.06
N ASP A 81 -0.78 2.50 -6.96
CA ASP A 81 -1.33 3.80 -6.62
C ASP A 81 -2.79 3.64 -6.13
N PRO A 82 -3.21 4.29 -5.01
CA PRO A 82 -4.58 4.19 -4.49
C PRO A 82 -5.69 4.59 -5.47
N PHE A 83 -5.38 5.40 -6.49
CA PHE A 83 -6.31 5.81 -7.54
C PHE A 83 -6.34 4.84 -8.73
N ASN A 84 -5.48 3.81 -8.75
CA ASN A 84 -5.54 2.77 -9.77
C ASN A 84 -6.82 1.92 -9.59
N PRO A 85 -7.61 1.66 -10.66
CA PRO A 85 -8.81 0.83 -10.58
C PRO A 85 -8.57 -0.59 -10.03
N ASN A 86 -7.36 -1.12 -10.22
CA ASN A 86 -6.92 -2.43 -9.76
C ASN A 86 -6.16 -2.39 -8.43
N TYR A 87 -6.10 -1.22 -7.75
CA TYR A 87 -5.28 -1.01 -6.55
C TYR A 87 -5.42 -2.12 -5.51
N ALA A 88 -6.65 -2.47 -5.12
CA ALA A 88 -6.88 -3.47 -4.07
C ALA A 88 -6.24 -4.83 -4.41
N PHE A 89 -6.42 -5.31 -5.64
CA PHE A 89 -5.85 -6.57 -6.10
C PHE A 89 -4.32 -6.47 -6.23
N ASN A 90 -3.82 -5.42 -6.88
CA ASN A 90 -2.38 -5.22 -7.08
C ASN A 90 -1.64 -5.08 -5.74
N GLN A 91 -2.25 -4.42 -4.75
CA GLN A 91 -1.71 -4.28 -3.41
C GLN A 91 -1.61 -5.63 -2.69
N VAL A 92 -2.63 -6.48 -2.76
CA VAL A 92 -2.60 -7.84 -2.19
C VAL A 92 -1.48 -8.67 -2.82
N VAL A 93 -1.40 -8.66 -4.14
CA VAL A 93 -0.36 -9.39 -4.91
C VAL A 93 1.04 -8.89 -4.52
N TYR A 94 1.26 -7.58 -4.53
CA TYR A 94 2.54 -6.97 -4.20
C TYR A 94 2.99 -7.30 -2.78
N LEU A 95 2.10 -7.14 -1.79
CA LEU A 95 2.45 -7.43 -0.38
C LEU A 95 2.78 -8.91 -0.19
N LYS A 96 2.04 -9.82 -0.83
CA LYS A 96 2.33 -11.26 -0.77
C LYS A 96 3.64 -11.62 -1.45
N ALA A 97 3.96 -11.00 -2.57
CA ALA A 97 5.26 -11.17 -3.23
C ALA A 97 6.42 -10.64 -2.37
N LEU A 98 6.23 -9.50 -1.70
CA LEU A 98 7.21 -8.93 -0.78
C LEU A 98 7.44 -9.84 0.44
N GLU A 99 6.37 -10.42 1.02
CA GLU A 99 6.46 -11.42 2.08
C GLU A 99 7.30 -12.63 1.64
N ARG A 100 7.08 -13.14 0.42
CA ARG A 100 7.91 -14.24 -0.11
C ARG A 100 9.36 -13.83 -0.24
N MET A 101 9.66 -12.67 -0.82
CA MET A 101 11.04 -12.17 -0.94
C MET A 101 11.75 -12.05 0.42
N LYS A 102 11.06 -11.53 1.45
CA LYS A 102 11.62 -11.36 2.81
C LYS A 102 12.14 -12.67 3.41
N LYS A 103 11.52 -13.81 3.11
CA LYS A 103 11.97 -15.14 3.57
C LYS A 103 13.32 -15.56 2.98
N HIS A 104 13.69 -15.00 1.84
CA HIS A 104 14.96 -15.28 1.13
C HIS A 104 16.03 -14.21 1.39
N LEU A 105 15.77 -13.25 2.29
CA LEU A 105 16.75 -12.24 2.67
C LEU A 105 17.80 -12.80 3.64
N ALA A 106 19.05 -12.40 3.40
CA ALA A 106 20.16 -12.59 4.33
C ALA A 106 20.89 -11.25 4.55
N ILE A 107 21.72 -11.20 5.60
CA ILE A 107 22.57 -10.05 5.89
C ILE A 107 24.00 -10.36 5.44
N LYS A 108 24.57 -9.47 4.64
CA LYS A 108 25.99 -9.49 4.25
C LYS A 108 26.52 -8.07 4.24
N ASP A 109 27.66 -7.83 4.89
CA ASP A 109 28.30 -6.50 4.96
C ASP A 109 27.33 -5.37 5.38
N ASN A 110 26.52 -5.67 6.41
CA ASN A 110 25.49 -4.78 6.95
C ASN A 110 24.45 -4.30 5.91
N GLN A 111 24.19 -5.11 4.89
CA GLN A 111 23.17 -4.89 3.87
C GLN A 111 22.29 -6.13 3.73
N LEU A 112 21.09 -5.92 3.21
CA LEU A 112 20.17 -7.00 2.84
C LEU A 112 20.54 -7.53 1.45
N ILE A 113 20.69 -8.84 1.32
CA ILE A 113 20.84 -9.54 0.04
C ILE A 113 19.68 -10.50 -0.14
N CYS A 114 19.18 -10.68 -1.37
CA CYS A 114 18.17 -11.68 -1.69
C CYS A 114 18.82 -12.90 -2.33
N ASN A 115 18.58 -14.08 -1.77
CA ASN A 115 19.12 -15.35 -2.28
C ASN A 115 18.19 -16.00 -3.30
N THR A 116 17.80 -15.25 -4.33
CA THR A 116 16.99 -15.69 -5.47
C THR A 116 17.52 -15.07 -6.74
N ASP A 117 17.32 -15.74 -7.87
CA ASP A 117 17.82 -15.28 -9.17
C ASP A 117 16.73 -14.62 -10.02
N SER A 118 15.46 -15.04 -9.86
CA SER A 118 14.34 -14.55 -10.66
C SER A 118 12.98 -14.61 -9.94
N GLY A 119 11.95 -14.01 -10.54
CA GLY A 119 10.59 -14.11 -10.02
C GLY A 119 10.04 -15.53 -9.93
N LYS A 120 10.55 -16.43 -10.79
CA LYS A 120 10.19 -17.85 -10.78
C LYS A 120 10.50 -18.52 -9.44
N ASP A 121 11.60 -18.15 -8.79
CA ASP A 121 12.03 -18.74 -7.51
C ASP A 121 11.05 -18.41 -6.37
N LEU A 122 10.28 -17.33 -6.54
CA LEU A 122 9.26 -16.86 -5.60
C LEU A 122 7.82 -17.13 -6.09
N SER A 123 7.65 -17.82 -7.22
CA SER A 123 6.36 -17.99 -7.91
C SER A 123 5.65 -16.64 -8.15
N ILE A 124 6.39 -15.64 -8.66
CA ILE A 124 5.86 -14.31 -9.01
C ILE A 124 6.27 -13.93 -10.44
N SER A 125 5.57 -12.96 -11.05
CA SER A 125 5.96 -12.43 -12.36
C SER A 125 7.31 -11.70 -12.29
N GLU A 126 8.04 -11.72 -13.41
CA GLU A 126 9.40 -11.17 -13.46
C GLU A 126 9.41 -9.64 -13.28
N ASP A 127 8.43 -8.92 -13.83
CA ASP A 127 8.32 -7.48 -13.63
C ASP A 127 8.05 -7.10 -12.17
N LEU A 128 7.25 -7.91 -11.45
CA LEU A 128 7.01 -7.75 -10.02
C LEU A 128 8.27 -8.04 -9.19
N TYR A 129 9.03 -9.07 -9.57
CA TYR A 129 10.32 -9.37 -8.97
C TYR A 129 11.31 -8.21 -9.10
N GLN A 130 11.50 -7.71 -10.33
CA GLN A 130 12.42 -6.59 -10.58
C GLN A 130 12.01 -5.33 -9.83
N TYR A 131 10.71 -5.04 -9.73
CA TYR A 131 10.22 -3.93 -8.92
C TYR A 131 10.60 -4.08 -7.44
N ILE A 132 10.39 -5.26 -6.84
CA ILE A 132 10.74 -5.54 -5.44
C ILE A 132 12.26 -5.46 -5.22
N MET A 133 13.07 -5.93 -6.16
CA MET A 133 14.53 -5.82 -6.09
C MET A 133 15.00 -4.35 -6.08
N ASN A 134 14.34 -3.47 -6.84
CA ASN A 134 14.58 -2.02 -6.78
C ASN A 134 14.26 -1.43 -5.40
N ILE A 135 13.18 -1.88 -4.76
CA ILE A 135 12.84 -1.47 -3.38
C ILE A 135 13.93 -1.92 -2.40
N LEU A 136 14.43 -3.16 -2.54
CA LEU A 136 15.53 -3.67 -1.72
C LEU A 136 16.81 -2.84 -1.90
N GLU A 137 17.12 -2.42 -3.13
CA GLU A 137 18.25 -1.51 -3.40
C GLU A 137 18.07 -0.17 -2.67
N ASN A 138 16.87 0.40 -2.70
CA ASN A 138 16.55 1.64 -1.99
C ASN A 138 16.64 1.49 -0.46
N TRP A 139 16.23 0.35 0.08
CA TRP A 139 16.43 0.03 1.50
C TRP A 139 17.92 0.01 1.85
N ASN A 140 18.76 -0.64 1.04
CA ASN A 140 20.20 -0.67 1.24
C ASN A 140 20.86 0.71 1.11
N LYS A 141 20.39 1.57 0.20
CA LYS A 141 20.82 2.98 0.14
C LYS A 141 20.52 3.71 1.45
N GLY A 142 19.32 3.54 2.00
CA GLY A 142 18.95 4.15 3.28
C GLY A 142 19.70 3.56 4.49
N ILE A 143 20.03 2.27 4.47
CA ILE A 143 20.89 1.63 5.48
C ILE A 143 22.30 2.24 5.46
N LYS A 144 22.93 2.35 4.28
CA LYS A 144 24.24 3.01 4.12
C LYS A 144 24.21 4.46 4.58
N GLY A 145 23.13 5.17 4.25
CA GLY A 145 22.88 6.55 4.67
C GLY A 145 22.52 6.72 6.15
N LYS A 146 22.50 5.64 6.95
CA LYS A 146 22.08 5.65 8.36
C LYS A 146 20.68 6.22 8.59
N GLN A 147 19.81 6.13 7.58
CA GLN A 147 18.39 6.49 7.67
C GLN A 147 17.57 5.31 8.19
N TYR A 148 17.99 4.09 7.86
CA TYR A 148 17.34 2.86 8.25
C TYR A 148 18.29 1.93 9.02
N LYS A 149 17.71 1.07 9.86
CA LYS A 149 18.37 -0.11 10.41
C LYS A 149 17.61 -1.37 10.06
N ILE A 150 18.34 -2.45 9.85
CA ILE A 150 17.77 -3.78 9.63
C ILE A 150 17.15 -4.29 10.93
N ILE A 151 16.00 -4.94 10.82
CA ILE A 151 15.34 -5.67 11.90
C ILE A 151 15.03 -7.10 11.47
N LYS A 152 15.08 -8.03 12.42
CA LYS A 152 14.58 -9.39 12.24
C LYS A 152 13.08 -9.41 12.54
N THR A 153 12.31 -10.07 11.68
CA THR A 153 10.88 -10.33 11.86
C THR A 153 10.63 -11.84 11.76
N ASP A 154 9.41 -12.28 12.08
CA ASP A 154 9.00 -13.68 11.93
C ASP A 154 9.10 -14.13 10.46
N ASP A 155 8.81 -13.23 9.52
CA ASP A 155 8.84 -13.48 8.07
C ASP A 155 10.19 -13.20 7.39
N GLY A 156 11.28 -12.99 8.17
CA GLY A 156 12.61 -12.76 7.62
C GLY A 156 13.27 -11.49 8.15
N TYR A 157 13.55 -10.54 7.25
CA TYR A 157 14.16 -9.26 7.60
C TYR A 157 13.35 -8.09 7.04
N ASP A 158 13.41 -6.96 7.74
CA ASP A 158 12.78 -5.70 7.34
C ASP A 158 13.67 -4.52 7.74
N ILE A 159 13.22 -3.29 7.46
CA ILE A 159 13.87 -2.07 7.88
C ILE A 159 12.97 -1.21 8.77
N LYS A 160 13.59 -0.40 9.64
CA LYS A 160 12.89 0.68 10.34
C LYS A 160 13.68 1.99 10.33
N PRO A 161 13.01 3.15 10.33
CA PRO A 161 13.66 4.45 10.42
C PRO A 161 14.47 4.59 11.71
N ILE A 162 15.61 5.26 11.60
CA ILE A 162 16.39 5.73 12.74
C ILE A 162 15.90 7.13 13.08
N ILE A 163 15.09 7.24 14.14
CA ILE A 163 14.65 8.54 14.67
C ILE A 163 15.83 9.14 15.45
N GLN A 164 16.38 10.25 14.96
CA GLN A 164 17.35 11.05 15.72
C GLN A 164 16.57 11.84 16.77
N LYS A 165 16.95 11.68 18.05
CA LYS A 165 16.38 12.42 19.18
C LYS A 165 16.90 13.86 19.20
#